data_AF-A0A1C5MVI0-F1
#
_entry.id   AF-A0A1C5MVI0-F1
#
_cell.length_a   1.000
_cell.length_b   1.000
_cell.length_c   1.000
_cell.angle_alpha   90.00
_cell.angle_beta   90.00
_cell.angle_gamma   90.00
#
_symmetry.space_group_name_H-M   'P 1'
#
loop_
_entity.id
_entity.type
_entity.pdbx_description
1 polymer ?
#
loop_
_entity_poly.entity_id
_entity_poly.type
_entity_poly.pdbx_seq_one_letter_code
_entity_poly.pdbx_strand_id
1 'polypeptide(L)'
;MNNTLSKLMNKFIIKTHHFIVFEDDVLKTIEVINKNRNCVKILLYGRIRIWSDGRIWHIVFKASNTEWCSLINELKVIRVWDISCIPKTTNGSIYSTD
;
A
#
# COMPACT_ATOMS: atom_id res chain seq x y z
N MET A 1 -10.80 27.79 -1.52
CA MET A 1 -9.61 27.26 -2.22
C MET A 1 -10.10 26.54 -3.47
N ASN A 2 -9.72 26.99 -4.67
CA ASN A 2 -10.26 26.44 -5.94
C ASN A 2 -9.91 24.94 -6.09
N ASN A 3 -10.94 24.11 -6.29
CA ASN A 3 -10.85 22.63 -6.41
C ASN A 3 -9.88 22.12 -7.48
N THR A 4 -9.52 22.95 -8.45
CA THR A 4 -8.57 22.60 -9.52
C THR A 4 -7.12 22.64 -9.02
N LEU A 5 -6.78 23.63 -8.18
CA LEU A 5 -5.43 23.81 -7.66
C LEU A 5 -5.09 22.70 -6.63
N SER A 6 -6.05 22.34 -5.79
CA SER A 6 -5.88 21.24 -4.82
C SER A 6 -5.70 19.88 -5.52
N LYS A 7 -6.46 19.62 -6.59
CA LYS A 7 -6.27 18.42 -7.43
C LYS A 7 -4.91 18.38 -8.10
N LEU A 8 -4.43 19.51 -8.63
CA LEU A 8 -3.09 19.61 -9.21
C LEU A 8 -2.01 19.36 -8.16
N MET A 9 -2.08 20.00 -6.99
CA MET A 9 -1.12 19.81 -5.91
C MET A 9 -1.07 18.36 -5.41
N ASN A 10 -2.22 17.68 -5.32
CA ASN A 10 -2.30 16.27 -4.94
C ASN A 10 -1.61 15.31 -5.93
N LYS A 11 -1.34 15.76 -7.16
CA LYS A 11 -0.59 14.99 -8.16
C LYS A 11 0.93 15.17 -8.03
N PHE A 12 1.39 16.27 -7.43
CA PHE A 12 2.82 16.58 -7.28
C PHE A 12 3.38 16.24 -5.89
N ILE A 13 2.53 16.15 -4.86
CA ILE A 13 2.95 15.75 -3.51
C ILE A 13 3.13 14.23 -3.48
N ILE A 14 4.39 13.79 -3.51
CA ILE A 14 4.79 12.38 -3.41
C ILE A 14 5.14 12.08 -1.95
N LYS A 15 4.54 11.04 -1.38
CA LYS A 15 4.80 10.55 -0.02
C LYS A 15 5.21 9.09 -0.05
N THR A 16 5.80 8.63 1.05
CA THR A 16 6.05 7.21 1.27
C THR A 16 4.79 6.59 1.87
N HIS A 17 4.36 5.48 1.29
CA HIS A 17 3.23 4.68 1.70
C HIS A 17 3.67 3.22 1.87
N HIS A 18 2.83 2.42 2.52
CA HIS A 18 3.08 0.99 2.64
C HIS A 18 1.83 0.14 2.59
N PHE A 19 2.04 -1.12 2.21
CA PHE A 19 1.09 -2.20 2.38
C PHE A 19 1.68 -3.31 3.24
N ILE A 20 0.81 -3.90 4.05
CA ILE A 20 1.03 -5.13 4.79
C ILE A 20 0.19 -6.20 4.11
N VAL A 21 0.85 -7.24 3.60
CA VAL A 21 0.29 -8.18 2.64
C VAL A 21 0.60 -9.60 3.07
N PHE A 22 -0.36 -10.51 2.93
CA PHE A 22 -0.09 -11.94 3.11
C PHE A 22 0.65 -12.51 1.89
N GLU A 23 1.50 -13.51 2.13
CA GLU A 23 2.41 -14.08 1.14
C GLU A 23 1.73 -14.45 -0.18
N ASP A 24 0.54 -15.04 -0.11
CA ASP A 24 -0.24 -15.46 -1.27
C ASP A 24 -0.64 -14.28 -2.18
N ASP A 25 -0.78 -13.07 -1.63
CA ASP A 25 -1.24 -11.88 -2.34
C ASP A 25 -0.10 -10.94 -2.79
N VAL A 26 1.14 -11.23 -2.41
CA VAL A 26 2.29 -10.34 -2.64
C VAL A 26 2.52 -10.08 -4.12
N LEU A 27 2.59 -11.15 -4.93
CA LEU A 27 2.90 -11.01 -6.36
C LEU A 27 1.84 -10.19 -7.08
N LYS A 28 0.56 -10.50 -6.84
CA LYS A 28 -0.57 -9.74 -7.38
C LYS A 28 -0.53 -8.27 -6.96
N THR A 29 -0.20 -8.00 -5.69
CA THR A 29 -0.09 -6.64 -5.17
C THR A 29 1.05 -5.87 -5.85
N ILE A 30 2.21 -6.50 -6.00
CA ILE A 30 3.36 -5.92 -6.70
C ILE A 30 3.04 -5.66 -8.17
N GLU A 31 2.33 -6.55 -8.85
CA GLU A 31 1.90 -6.37 -10.23
C GLU A 31 1.00 -5.14 -10.39
N VAL A 32 0.02 -4.95 -9.51
CA VAL A 32 -0.89 -3.78 -9.52
C VAL A 32 -0.13 -2.48 -9.25
N ILE A 33 0.76 -2.46 -8.25
CA ILE A 33 1.65 -1.33 -8.00
C ILE A 33 2.48 -1.02 -9.25
N ASN A 34 2.99 -2.07 -9.90
CA ASN A 34 3.83 -1.95 -11.07
C ASN A 34 3.07 -1.50 -12.33
N LYS A 35 1.78 -1.80 -12.48
CA LYS A 35 0.97 -1.24 -13.57
C LYS A 35 0.88 0.29 -13.47
N ASN A 36 1.06 0.84 -12.27
CA ASN A 36 1.11 2.26 -11.98
C ASN A 36 2.56 2.85 -11.98
N ARG A 37 3.52 2.13 -12.58
CA ARG A 37 4.99 2.39 -12.57
C ARG A 37 5.44 3.80 -12.91
N ASN A 38 4.70 4.55 -13.74
CA ASN A 38 5.13 5.88 -14.14
C ASN A 38 5.15 6.88 -12.99
N CYS A 39 4.45 6.57 -11.89
CA CYS A 39 4.33 7.49 -10.76
C CYS A 39 4.61 6.82 -9.41
N VAL A 40 4.63 5.49 -9.35
CA VAL A 40 4.91 4.74 -8.13
C VAL A 40 6.31 4.14 -8.15
N LYS A 41 7.14 4.46 -7.15
CA LYS A 41 8.48 3.89 -6.98
C LYS A 41 8.52 2.96 -5.76
N ILE A 42 8.63 1.65 -5.99
CA ILE A 42 8.86 0.67 -4.92
C ILE A 42 10.23 0.95 -4.29
N LEU A 43 10.27 1.07 -2.97
CA LEU A 43 11.48 1.30 -2.18
C LEU A 43 12.02 0.01 -1.59
N LEU A 44 11.13 -0.83 -1.06
CA LEU A 44 11.48 -2.08 -0.39
C LEU A 44 10.27 -3.03 -0.40
N TYR A 45 10.52 -4.33 -0.51
CA TYR A 45 9.55 -5.33 -0.06
C TYR A 45 10.28 -6.48 0.62
N GLY A 46 9.72 -7.01 1.71
CA GLY A 46 10.34 -8.09 2.47
C GLY A 46 9.42 -8.68 3.53
N ARG A 47 9.72 -9.90 3.96
CA ARG A 47 8.98 -10.58 5.03
C ARG A 47 9.21 -9.86 6.37
N ILE A 48 8.12 -9.59 7.08
CA ILE A 48 8.17 -9.09 8.45
C ILE A 48 8.37 -10.29 9.39
N ARG A 49 9.60 -10.47 9.88
CA ARG A 49 9.92 -11.55 10.85
C ARG A 49 9.34 -11.33 12.25
N ILE A 50 8.83 -10.13 12.54
CA ILE A 50 8.23 -9.80 13.85
C ILE A 50 6.94 -10.61 14.07
N TRP A 51 6.30 -11.06 12.99
CA TRP A 51 5.19 -12.01 13.09
C TRP A 51 5.73 -13.42 12.95
N SER A 52 5.44 -14.24 13.96
CA SER A 52 5.96 -15.61 14.11
C SER A 52 5.56 -16.56 12.98
N ASP A 53 4.56 -16.20 12.18
CA ASP A 53 4.07 -17.01 11.06
C ASP A 53 4.91 -16.85 9.78
N GLY A 54 5.72 -15.78 9.64
CA GLY A 54 6.56 -15.53 8.48
C GLY A 54 5.82 -15.34 7.15
N ARG A 55 4.49 -15.25 7.17
CA ARG A 55 3.62 -15.18 5.98
C ARG A 55 3.23 -13.75 5.61
N ILE A 56 3.80 -12.76 6.29
CA ILE A 56 3.45 -11.36 6.07
C ILE A 56 4.62 -10.61 5.49
N TRP A 57 4.30 -9.79 4.49
CA TRP A 57 5.20 -8.96 3.75
C TRP A 57 4.87 -7.49 3.96
N HIS A 58 5.92 -6.69 4.08
CA HIS A 58 5.83 -5.24 4.05
C HIS A 58 6.27 -4.77 2.67
N ILE A 59 5.42 -4.03 1.98
CA ILE A 59 5.75 -3.41 0.69
C ILE A 59 5.73 -1.90 0.89
N VAL A 60 6.87 -1.24 0.74
CA VAL A 60 7.05 0.20 0.93
C VAL A 60 7.34 0.85 -0.42
N PHE A 61 6.63 1.92 -0.74
CA PHE A 61 6.75 2.62 -2.02
C PHE A 61 6.45 4.10 -1.89
N LYS A 62 6.84 4.89 -2.90
CA LYS A 62 6.46 6.30 -3.03
C LYS A 62 5.34 6.46 -4.05
N ALA A 63 4.31 7.21 -3.71
CA ALA A 63 3.20 7.54 -4.60
C ALA A 63 2.67 8.95 -4.30
N SER A 64 1.99 9.57 -5.27
CA SER A 64 1.20 10.77 -5.02
C SER A 64 -0.09 10.44 -4.28
N ASN A 65 -0.76 11.45 -3.67
CA ASN A 65 -2.08 11.24 -3.05
C ASN A 65 -3.09 10.65 -4.03
N THR A 66 -2.99 11.00 -5.31
CA THR A 66 -3.92 10.52 -6.35
C THR A 66 -3.70 9.04 -6.64
N GLU A 67 -2.44 8.62 -6.79
CA GLU A 67 -2.07 7.22 -6.98
C GLU A 67 -2.38 6.38 -5.74
N TRP A 68 -2.09 6.92 -4.55
CA TRP A 68 -2.41 6.26 -3.29
C TRP A 68 -3.89 5.92 -3.19
N CYS A 69 -4.77 6.89 -3.44
CA CYS A 69 -6.22 6.67 -3.48
C CYS A 69 -6.62 5.64 -4.54
N SER A 70 -6.00 5.68 -5.73
CA SER A 70 -6.27 4.70 -6.78
C SER A 70 -5.90 3.28 -6.35
N LEU A 71 -4.72 3.10 -5.75
CA LEU A 71 -4.23 1.82 -5.27
C LEU A 71 -5.09 1.27 -4.13
N ILE A 72 -5.48 2.12 -3.16
CA ILE A 72 -6.41 1.71 -2.09
C ILE A 72 -7.70 1.13 -2.67
N ASN A 73 -8.28 1.82 -3.65
CA ASN A 73 -9.55 1.43 -4.24
C ASN A 73 -9.43 0.15 -5.07
N GLU A 74 -8.38 0.03 -5.90
CA GLU A 74 -8.15 -1.14 -6.77
C GLU A 74 -7.85 -2.41 -5.96
N LEU A 75 -6.99 -2.28 -4.93
CA LEU A 75 -6.55 -3.39 -4.08
C LEU A 75 -7.49 -3.64 -2.89
N LYS A 76 -8.53 -2.81 -2.71
CA LYS A 76 -9.47 -2.85 -1.57
C LYS A 76 -8.72 -2.86 -0.23
N VAL A 77 -7.78 -1.94 -0.09
CA VAL A 77 -6.89 -1.87 1.08
C VAL A 77 -7.68 -1.48 2.32
N ILE A 78 -7.49 -2.24 3.40
CA ILE A 78 -8.11 -2.00 4.70
C ILE A 78 -7.18 -1.11 5.52
N ARG A 79 -7.64 0.08 5.88
CA ARG A 79 -6.92 0.95 6.81
C ARG A 79 -7.07 0.45 8.24
N VAL A 80 -5.96 0.31 8.94
CA VAL A 80 -5.89 -0.08 10.35
C VAL A 80 -5.12 0.97 11.13
N TRP A 81 -5.44 1.15 12.42
CA TRP A 81 -4.73 2.11 13.26
C TRP A 81 -3.30 1.67 13.59
N ASP A 82 -3.11 0.37 13.78
CA ASP A 82 -1.84 -0.24 14.10
C ASP A 82 -1.74 -1.63 13.47
N ILE A 83 -0.51 -2.09 13.20
CA ILE A 83 -0.26 -3.41 12.63
C ILE A 83 -0.84 -4.53 13.52
N SER A 84 -0.87 -4.35 14.85
CA SER A 84 -1.46 -5.31 15.80
C SER A 84 -2.96 -5.52 15.63
N CYS A 85 -3.66 -4.61 14.94
CA CYS A 85 -5.09 -4.74 14.62
C CYS A 85 -5.36 -5.69 13.45
N ILE A 86 -4.32 -6.12 12.72
CA ILE A 86 -4.48 -7.03 11.59
C ILE A 86 -4.80 -8.44 12.13
N PRO A 87 -5.90 -9.09 11.69
CA PRO A 87 -6.22 -10.42 12.18
C PRO A 87 -5.23 -11.45 11.61
N LYS A 88 -4.66 -12.27 12.49
CA LYS A 88 -3.65 -13.29 12.16
C LYS A 88 -4.17 -14.47 11.32
N THR A 89 -5.48 -14.57 11.14
CA THR A 89 -6.16 -15.74 10.54
C THR A 89 -6.82 -15.45 9.19
N THR A 90 -6.85 -14.19 8.75
CA THR A 90 -7.48 -13.80 7.48
C THR A 90 -6.46 -13.79 6.36
N ASN A 91 -6.56 -14.74 5.44
CA ASN A 91 -5.88 -14.66 4.13
C ASN A 91 -6.69 -13.77 3.17
N GLY A 92 -6.03 -13.20 2.14
CA GLY A 92 -6.73 -12.53 1.04
C GLY A 92 -7.02 -11.04 1.26
N SER A 93 -6.41 -10.39 2.25
CA SER A 93 -6.61 -8.96 2.55
C SER A 93 -5.30 -8.20 2.60
N ILE A 94 -5.33 -6.95 2.12
CA ILE A 94 -4.20 -6.02 2.11
C ILE A 94 -4.50 -4.90 3.10
N TYR A 95 -3.52 -4.55 3.92
CA TYR A 95 -3.67 -3.57 4.99
C TYR A 95 -2.70 -2.41 4.86
N SER A 96 -3.04 -1.27 5.45
CA SER A 96 -2.11 -0.16 5.64
C SER A 96 -2.42 0.58 6.94
N THR A 97 -1.41 1.19 7.53
CA THR A 97 -1.57 2.11 8.68
C THR A 97 -1.52 3.58 8.28
N ASP A 98 -1.36 3.86 6.98
CA ASP A 98 -1.36 5.22 6.44
C ASP A 98 -2.78 5.79 6.31
#